data_AF-A0A1N7EDW8-F1
#
_entry.id   AF-A0A1N7EDW8-F1
#
_cell.length_a   1.000
_cell.length_b   1.000
_cell.length_c   1.000
_cell.angle_alpha   90.00
_cell.angle_beta   90.00
_cell.angle_gamma   90.00
#
_symmetry.space_group_name_H-M   'P 1'
#
loop_
_entity.id
_entity.type
_entity.pdbx_description
1 polymer ?
#
loop_
_entity_poly.entity_id
_entity_poly.type
_entity_poly.pdbx_seq_one_letter_code
_entity_poly.pdbx_strand_id
1 'polypeptide(L)'
;MITQPQATTPLPDPDEERRRVQTARLLAYRDDGPLATALKGSLGRLLPPVPATVVALIAIVALTVAGTLTDGPILIVPVAVLLVLVLPTAGRDHLGRFDWLTPPLLRAAEFMTIIVLGLAEDTPKWLLFVLLYTIGYHTYDTVYRTRQGIWPPAWLYQAGLGWEVRLLVLGVAAAAGWLTPVAAVLTAYLLVLFAIESITSWVRLDKASAQAQADQDLEQSPEEAAEQVTGEAEQG
;
A
#
# COMPACT_ATOMS: atom_id res chain seq x y z
N MET A 1 8.30 53.70 1.92
CA MET A 1 7.94 52.31 1.55
C MET A 1 9.15 51.44 1.87
N ILE A 2 9.12 50.68 2.97
CA ILE A 2 10.19 49.74 3.33
C ILE A 2 9.74 48.38 2.82
N THR A 3 10.32 47.92 1.70
CA THR A 3 10.20 46.54 1.24
C THR A 3 10.95 45.65 2.22
N GLN A 4 10.22 44.92 3.07
CA GLN A 4 10.84 43.83 3.83
C GLN A 4 11.37 42.78 2.84
N PRO A 5 12.61 42.28 3.01
CA PRO A 5 13.10 41.18 2.20
C PRO A 5 12.23 39.95 2.48
N GLN A 6 11.66 39.35 1.43
CA GLN A 6 10.99 38.06 1.54
C GLN A 6 11.99 37.06 2.14
N ALA A 7 11.63 36.45 3.26
CA ALA A 7 12.39 35.34 3.82
C ALA A 7 12.35 34.19 2.80
N THR A 8 13.44 34.02 2.05
CA THR A 8 13.66 32.83 1.23
C THR A 8 13.70 31.63 2.16
N THR A 9 12.64 30.82 2.14
CA THR A 9 12.66 29.50 2.77
C THR A 9 13.85 28.73 2.19
N PRO A 10 14.81 28.28 2.99
CA PRO A 10 15.94 27.51 2.47
C PRO A 10 15.40 26.32 1.68
N LEU A 11 15.94 26.06 0.47
CA LEU A 11 15.61 24.83 -0.22
C LEU A 11 15.96 23.64 0.69
N PRO A 12 15.06 22.65 0.84
CA PRO A 12 15.36 21.44 1.60
C PRO A 12 16.63 20.77 1.08
N ASP A 13 17.42 20.18 1.98
CA ASP A 13 18.55 19.34 1.58
C ASP A 13 18.04 18.20 0.66
N PRO A 14 18.59 18.05 -0.56
CA PRO A 14 18.19 16.99 -1.49
C PRO A 14 18.22 15.59 -0.88
N ASP A 15 19.13 15.32 0.06
CA ASP A 15 19.23 14.02 0.71
C ASP A 15 18.13 13.80 1.75
N GLU A 16 17.70 14.85 2.44
CA GLU A 16 16.57 14.79 3.37
C GLU A 16 15.27 14.52 2.62
N GLU A 17 15.04 15.20 1.50
CA GLU A 17 13.84 14.99 0.70
C GLU A 17 13.82 13.57 0.10
N ARG A 18 14.98 13.06 -0.36
CA ARG A 18 15.11 11.67 -0.83
C ARG A 18 14.70 10.67 0.25
N ARG A 19 15.20 10.83 1.48
CA ARG A 19 14.86 9.94 2.61
C ARG A 19 13.37 10.03 2.95
N ARG A 20 12.81 11.24 2.99
CA ARG A 20 11.39 11.47 3.25
C ARG A 20 10.49 10.75 2.23
N VAL A 21 10.80 10.88 0.95
CA VAL A 21 10.06 10.20 -0.13
C VAL A 21 10.20 8.68 -0.04
N GLN A 22 11.40 8.16 0.29
CA GLN A 22 11.61 6.72 0.50
C GLN A 22 10.77 6.18 1.65
N THR A 23 10.79 6.84 2.81
CA THR A 23 9.94 6.48 3.96
C THR A 23 8.46 6.51 3.59
N ALA A 24 8.00 7.59 2.93
CA ALA A 24 6.60 7.72 2.53
C ALA A 24 6.15 6.60 1.59
N ARG A 25 7.01 6.19 0.63
CA ARG A 25 6.73 5.06 -0.27
C ARG A 25 6.59 3.75 0.50
N LEU A 26 7.53 3.44 1.40
CA LEU A 26 7.49 2.19 2.16
C LEU A 26 6.27 2.11 3.08
N LEU A 27 5.89 3.23 3.71
CA LEU A 27 4.67 3.31 4.51
C LEU A 27 3.41 3.12 3.65
N ALA A 28 3.35 3.73 2.46
CA ALA A 28 2.25 3.53 1.51
C ALA A 28 2.15 2.07 1.04
N TYR A 29 3.29 1.38 0.83
CA TYR A 29 3.31 0.01 0.35
C TYR A 29 3.00 -1.04 1.42
N ARG A 30 3.25 -0.73 2.70
CA ARG A 30 2.85 -1.58 3.82
C ARG A 30 1.34 -1.73 3.94
N ASP A 31 0.59 -0.74 3.43
CA ASP A 31 -0.88 -0.72 3.48
C ASP A 31 -1.41 -0.81 4.92
N ASP A 32 -0.76 -0.07 5.84
CA ASP A 32 -1.16 0.07 7.24
C ASP A 32 -2.52 0.81 7.31
N GLY A 33 -3.47 0.26 8.06
CA GLY A 33 -4.85 0.71 8.18
C GLY A 33 -5.19 1.41 9.50
N PRO A 34 -6.46 1.33 9.94
CA PRO A 34 -6.94 2.03 11.13
C PRO A 34 -6.25 1.63 12.43
N LEU A 35 -5.92 0.35 12.61
CA LEU A 35 -5.34 -0.14 13.86
C LEU A 35 -3.89 0.33 14.01
N ALA A 36 -3.11 0.22 12.94
CA ALA A 36 -1.74 0.72 12.88
C ALA A 36 -1.72 2.24 13.09
N THR A 37 -2.66 2.95 12.48
CA THR A 37 -2.80 4.41 12.64
C THR A 37 -3.13 4.79 14.08
N ALA A 38 -4.10 4.11 14.71
CA ALA A 38 -4.52 4.38 16.08
C ALA A 38 -3.43 4.07 17.11
N LEU A 39 -2.62 3.04 16.87
CA LEU A 39 -1.64 2.56 17.84
C LEU A 39 -0.20 3.02 17.56
N LYS A 40 0.05 3.74 16.46
CA LYS A 40 1.39 4.19 16.05
C LYS A 40 2.14 4.97 17.15
N GLY A 41 1.43 5.74 17.97
CA GLY A 41 2.00 6.51 19.08
C GLY A 41 2.22 5.73 20.37
N SER A 42 1.53 4.60 20.54
CA SER A 42 1.50 3.80 21.78
C SER A 42 2.37 2.55 21.69
N LEU A 43 2.48 1.98 20.49
CA LEU A 43 3.37 0.86 20.22
C LEU A 43 4.78 1.40 20.06
N GLY A 44 5.65 1.09 21.03
CA GLY A 44 7.06 1.46 20.94
C GLY A 44 7.69 0.91 19.66
N ARG A 45 8.82 1.51 19.25
CA ARG A 45 9.66 1.05 18.13
C ARG A 45 10.43 -0.23 18.52
N LEU A 46 9.72 -1.24 19.02
CA LEU A 46 10.26 -2.39 19.77
C LEU A 46 10.89 -3.46 18.89
N LEU A 47 10.36 -3.65 17.67
CA LEU A 47 10.81 -4.70 16.78
C LEU A 47 11.39 -4.14 15.46
N PRO A 48 12.43 -4.77 14.90
CA PRO A 48 12.90 -4.46 13.55
C PRO A 48 11.90 -5.01 12.52
N PRO A 49 11.51 -4.25 11.47
CA PRO A 49 10.42 -4.61 10.57
C PRO A 49 10.62 -5.95 9.85
N VAL A 50 11.79 -6.13 9.24
CA VAL A 50 12.08 -7.29 8.40
C VAL A 50 12.16 -8.58 9.24
N PRO A 51 12.99 -8.68 10.29
CA PRO A 51 13.05 -9.91 11.08
C PRO A 51 11.70 -10.27 11.70
N ALA A 52 10.94 -9.29 12.20
CA ALA A 52 9.62 -9.53 12.76
C ALA A 52 8.65 -10.13 11.73
N THR A 53 8.63 -9.59 10.51
CA THR A 53 7.78 -10.08 9.42
C THR A 53 8.21 -11.46 8.94
N VAL A 54 9.53 -11.73 8.86
CA VAL A 54 10.07 -13.06 8.52
C VAL A 54 9.67 -14.10 9.57
N VAL A 55 9.81 -13.79 10.86
CA VAL A 55 9.41 -14.68 11.95
C VAL A 55 7.91 -14.95 11.91
N ALA A 56 7.09 -13.94 11.67
CA ALA A 56 5.65 -14.11 11.52
C ALA A 56 5.30 -15.05 10.36
N LEU A 57 5.92 -14.85 9.19
CA LEU A 57 5.71 -15.70 8.04
C LEU A 57 6.13 -17.15 8.30
N ILE A 58 7.31 -17.37 8.89
CA ILE A 58 7.80 -18.71 9.26
C ILE A 58 6.84 -19.39 10.24
N ALA A 59 6.34 -18.66 11.25
CA ALA A 59 5.39 -19.20 12.22
C ALA A 59 4.07 -19.62 11.54
N ILE A 60 3.53 -18.80 10.63
CA ILE A 60 2.32 -19.16 9.87
C ILE A 60 2.55 -20.41 9.01
N VAL A 61 3.69 -20.48 8.31
CA VAL A 61 4.06 -21.67 7.52
C VAL A 61 4.19 -22.90 8.42
N ALA A 62 4.84 -22.79 9.56
CA ALA A 62 5.01 -23.90 10.50
C ALA A 62 3.67 -24.39 11.05
N LEU A 63 2.76 -23.49 11.45
CA LEU A 63 1.42 -23.84 11.91
C LEU A 63 0.61 -24.57 10.83
N THR A 64 0.75 -24.13 9.57
CA THR A 64 0.11 -24.74 8.40
C THR A 64 0.66 -26.14 8.14
N VAL A 65 1.98 -26.30 8.07
CA VAL A 65 2.65 -27.59 7.81
C VAL A 65 2.40 -28.58 8.94
N ALA A 66 2.29 -28.12 10.18
CA ALA A 66 1.94 -28.96 11.33
C ALA A 66 0.48 -29.46 11.31
N GLY A 67 -0.37 -28.95 10.40
CA GLY A 67 -1.77 -29.36 10.30
C GLY A 67 -2.64 -28.93 11.48
N THR A 68 -2.21 -27.88 12.21
CA THR A 68 -2.89 -27.42 13.44
C THR A 68 -4.08 -26.50 13.18
N LEU A 69 -4.15 -25.92 11.98
CA LEU A 69 -5.15 -24.94 11.60
C LEU A 69 -6.34 -25.63 10.93
N THR A 70 -7.14 -26.35 11.73
CA THR A 70 -8.29 -27.13 11.22
C THR A 70 -9.55 -26.29 11.14
N ASP A 71 -10.11 -25.88 12.27
CA ASP A 71 -11.43 -25.27 12.37
C ASP A 71 -11.59 -24.51 13.69
N GLY A 72 -12.53 -23.57 13.73
CA GLY A 72 -12.88 -22.86 14.95
C GLY A 72 -11.78 -21.90 15.46
N PRO A 73 -11.70 -21.63 16.78
CA PRO A 73 -10.90 -20.53 17.32
C PRO A 73 -9.41 -20.54 16.97
N ILE A 74 -8.81 -21.70 16.66
CA ILE A 74 -7.40 -21.78 16.30
C ILE A 74 -7.07 -20.99 15.01
N LEU A 75 -8.06 -20.77 14.14
CA LEU A 75 -7.91 -20.01 12.90
C LEU A 75 -7.60 -18.53 13.13
N ILE A 76 -7.78 -17.98 14.35
CA ILE A 76 -7.34 -16.63 14.67
C ILE A 76 -5.81 -16.53 14.87
N VAL A 77 -5.12 -17.65 15.14
CA VAL A 77 -3.71 -17.64 15.54
C VAL A 77 -2.78 -17.04 14.48
N PRO A 78 -2.86 -17.39 13.18
CA PRO A 78 -2.04 -16.75 12.14
C PRO A 78 -2.19 -15.22 12.09
N VAL A 79 -3.41 -14.73 12.31
CA VAL A 79 -3.72 -13.29 12.36
C VAL A 79 -3.09 -12.66 13.60
N ALA A 80 -3.26 -13.30 14.77
CA ALA A 80 -2.66 -12.84 16.01
C ALA A 80 -1.13 -12.77 15.92
N VAL A 81 -0.47 -13.76 15.30
CA VAL A 81 0.98 -13.77 15.06
C VAL A 81 1.42 -12.54 14.26
N LEU A 82 0.73 -12.22 13.17
CA LEU A 82 1.07 -11.03 12.36
C LEU A 82 0.83 -9.73 13.13
N LEU A 83 -0.29 -9.60 13.83
CA LEU A 83 -0.57 -8.40 14.62
C LEU A 83 0.46 -8.20 15.73
N VAL A 84 0.79 -9.25 16.48
CA VAL A 84 1.74 -9.14 17.61
C VAL A 84 3.15 -8.79 17.12
N LEU A 85 3.61 -9.37 16.00
CA LEU A 85 4.98 -9.19 15.53
C LEU A 85 5.15 -7.98 14.61
N VAL A 86 4.18 -7.70 13.73
CA VAL A 86 4.34 -6.70 12.65
C VAL A 86 3.70 -5.36 12.99
N LEU A 87 2.57 -5.33 13.69
CA LEU A 87 1.89 -4.07 14.05
C LEU A 87 2.80 -3.11 14.86
N PRO A 88 3.63 -3.57 15.82
CA PRO A 88 4.53 -2.68 16.55
C PRO A 88 5.61 -2.01 15.69
N THR A 89 5.76 -2.44 14.42
CA THR A 89 6.77 -1.91 13.50
C THR A 89 6.27 -0.69 12.72
N ALA A 90 4.96 -0.39 12.75
CA ALA A 90 4.33 0.69 11.97
C ALA A 90 4.82 2.12 12.33
N GLY A 91 5.36 2.31 13.54
CA GLY A 91 5.90 3.59 14.00
C GLY A 91 7.33 3.90 13.53
N ARG A 92 7.95 3.02 12.74
CA ARG A 92 9.35 3.17 12.30
C ARG A 92 9.45 3.96 11.00
N ASP A 93 10.64 4.53 10.80
CA ASP A 93 10.94 5.36 9.62
C ASP A 93 11.33 4.52 8.38
N HIS A 94 11.56 3.21 8.56
CA HIS A 94 11.85 2.22 7.51
C HIS A 94 13.05 2.54 6.59
N LEU A 95 14.12 3.11 7.16
CA LEU A 95 15.33 3.51 6.43
C LEU A 95 16.51 2.52 6.54
N GLY A 96 16.30 1.34 7.12
CA GLY A 96 17.31 0.29 7.20
C GLY A 96 17.65 -0.31 5.82
N ARG A 97 18.86 -0.86 5.67
CA ARG A 97 19.36 -1.46 4.40
C ARG A 97 18.40 -2.48 3.78
N PHE A 98 17.66 -3.20 4.61
CA PHE A 98 16.72 -4.25 4.17
C PHE A 98 15.26 -3.83 4.31
N ASP A 99 14.95 -2.63 4.81
CA ASP A 99 13.56 -2.26 5.13
C ASP A 99 12.65 -2.21 3.90
N TRP A 100 13.22 -2.12 2.69
CA TRP A 100 12.53 -2.29 1.42
C TRP A 100 11.87 -3.68 1.24
N LEU A 101 12.33 -4.70 1.98
CA LEU A 101 11.70 -6.03 2.01
C LEU A 101 10.42 -6.06 2.87
N THR A 102 10.17 -5.04 3.70
CA THR A 102 9.04 -5.05 4.62
C THR A 102 7.70 -5.16 3.88
N PRO A 103 7.39 -4.32 2.87
CA PRO A 103 6.12 -4.44 2.14
C PRO A 103 5.91 -5.80 1.44
N PRO A 104 6.85 -6.35 0.65
CA PRO A 104 6.62 -7.63 -0.02
C PRO A 104 6.52 -8.81 0.95
N LEU A 105 7.29 -8.82 2.04
CA LEU A 105 7.17 -9.87 3.07
C LEU A 105 5.83 -9.80 3.79
N LEU A 106 5.37 -8.60 4.14
CA LEU A 106 4.07 -8.41 4.78
C LEU A 106 2.94 -8.84 3.86
N ARG A 107 3.03 -8.50 2.57
CA ARG A 107 2.04 -8.93 1.59
C ARG A 107 2.04 -10.44 1.38
N ALA A 108 3.22 -11.08 1.35
CA ALA A 108 3.31 -12.54 1.30
C ALA A 108 2.65 -13.20 2.52
N ALA A 109 2.88 -12.64 3.71
CA ALA A 109 2.26 -13.15 4.94
C ALA A 109 0.75 -12.93 4.97
N GLU A 110 0.25 -11.76 4.57
CA GLU A 110 -1.18 -11.49 4.44
C GLU A 110 -1.85 -12.50 3.49
N PHE A 111 -1.29 -12.70 2.31
CA PHE A 111 -1.83 -13.65 1.33
C PHE A 111 -1.76 -15.09 1.81
N MET A 112 -0.67 -15.50 2.44
CA MET A 112 -0.55 -16.82 3.02
C MET A 112 -1.63 -17.05 4.09
N THR A 113 -1.84 -16.09 4.99
CA THR A 113 -2.90 -16.18 6.00
C THR A 113 -4.27 -16.31 5.34
N ILE A 114 -4.62 -15.46 4.38
CA ILE A 114 -5.93 -15.53 3.69
C ILE A 114 -6.12 -16.90 3.02
N ILE A 115 -5.10 -17.41 2.34
CA ILE A 115 -5.15 -18.74 1.70
C ILE A 115 -5.38 -19.83 2.74
N VAL A 116 -4.61 -19.84 3.83
CA VAL A 116 -4.71 -20.86 4.87
C VAL A 116 -6.10 -20.86 5.52
N LEU A 117 -6.63 -19.69 5.86
CA LEU A 117 -8.00 -19.56 6.38
C LEU A 117 -9.03 -20.07 5.37
N GLY A 118 -8.88 -19.67 4.11
CA GLY A 118 -9.77 -20.07 3.04
C GLY A 118 -9.76 -21.57 2.76
N LEU A 119 -8.60 -22.23 2.88
CA LEU A 119 -8.48 -23.67 2.73
C LEU A 119 -9.06 -24.44 3.93
N ALA A 120 -8.88 -23.94 5.14
CA ALA A 120 -9.43 -24.54 6.36
C ALA A 120 -10.97 -24.52 6.37
N GLU A 121 -11.56 -23.44 5.90
CA GLU A 121 -13.02 -23.22 5.86
C GLU A 121 -13.67 -23.59 4.51
N ASP A 122 -12.96 -24.32 3.64
CA ASP A 122 -13.43 -24.73 2.30
C ASP A 122 -14.01 -23.57 1.46
N THR A 123 -13.47 -22.36 1.63
CA THR A 123 -13.91 -21.16 0.91
C THR A 123 -13.63 -21.32 -0.58
N PRO A 124 -14.56 -20.92 -1.48
CA PRO A 124 -14.36 -21.08 -2.91
C PRO A 124 -13.06 -20.43 -3.41
N LYS A 125 -12.21 -21.22 -4.07
CA LYS A 125 -10.87 -20.79 -4.50
C LYS A 125 -10.90 -19.57 -5.42
N TRP A 126 -11.93 -19.45 -6.26
CA TRP A 126 -12.13 -18.28 -7.12
C TRP A 126 -12.35 -17.01 -6.31
N LEU A 127 -13.06 -17.09 -5.18
CA LEU A 127 -13.31 -15.94 -4.31
C LEU A 127 -12.03 -15.49 -3.62
N LEU A 128 -11.23 -16.44 -3.11
CA LEU A 128 -9.91 -16.17 -2.56
C LEU A 128 -9.03 -15.50 -3.61
N PHE A 129 -8.99 -16.04 -4.84
CA PHE A 129 -8.23 -15.45 -5.92
C PHE A 129 -8.64 -14.00 -6.20
N VAL A 130 -9.95 -13.70 -6.30
CA VAL A 130 -10.42 -12.34 -6.54
C VAL A 130 -10.09 -11.41 -5.37
N LEU A 131 -10.17 -11.88 -4.12
CA LEU A 131 -9.76 -11.11 -2.95
C LEU A 131 -8.26 -10.76 -3.00
N LEU A 132 -7.41 -11.76 -3.23
CA LEU A 132 -5.96 -11.58 -3.36
C LEU A 132 -5.63 -10.66 -4.53
N TYR A 133 -6.29 -10.84 -5.68
CA TYR A 133 -6.13 -9.96 -6.84
C TYR A 133 -6.51 -8.52 -6.50
N THR A 134 -7.62 -8.30 -5.81
CA THR A 134 -8.10 -6.96 -5.42
C THR A 134 -7.09 -6.25 -4.52
N ILE A 135 -6.60 -6.94 -3.49
CA ILE A 135 -5.59 -6.41 -2.56
C ILE A 135 -4.25 -6.19 -3.28
N GLY A 136 -3.86 -7.13 -4.15
CA GLY A 136 -2.64 -7.05 -4.96
C GLY A 136 -2.67 -5.90 -5.96
N TYR A 137 -3.81 -5.68 -6.61
CA TYR A 137 -4.05 -4.59 -7.54
C TYR A 137 -3.94 -3.23 -6.84
N HIS A 138 -4.55 -3.05 -5.67
CA HIS A 138 -4.40 -1.82 -4.88
C HIS A 138 -2.93 -1.48 -4.57
N THR A 139 -2.14 -2.49 -4.20
CA THR A 139 -0.71 -2.28 -3.95
C THR A 139 0.08 -2.01 -5.22
N TYR A 140 -0.25 -2.69 -6.32
CA TYR A 140 0.33 -2.40 -7.63
C TYR A 140 0.03 -0.96 -8.07
N ASP A 141 -1.23 -0.55 -7.99
CA ASP A 141 -1.70 0.81 -8.30
C ASP A 141 -0.96 1.86 -7.46
N THR A 142 -0.84 1.64 -6.14
CA THR A 142 -0.09 2.49 -5.22
C THR A 142 1.38 2.64 -5.64
N VAL A 143 2.05 1.54 -6.04
CA VAL A 143 3.45 1.58 -6.50
C VAL A 143 3.59 2.41 -7.77
N TYR A 144 2.68 2.25 -8.74
CA TYR A 144 2.76 2.98 -10.00
C TYR A 144 2.44 4.47 -9.83
N ARG A 145 1.40 4.81 -9.05
CA ARG A 145 1.05 6.21 -8.78
C ARG A 145 2.18 6.95 -8.06
N THR A 146 2.77 6.34 -7.03
CA THR A 146 3.86 6.98 -6.28
C THR A 146 5.18 7.08 -7.06
N ARG A 147 5.36 6.28 -8.13
CA ARG A 147 6.44 6.47 -9.11
C ARG A 147 6.17 7.67 -10.03
N GLN A 148 4.91 7.97 -10.33
CA GLN A 148 4.46 9.14 -11.07
C GLN A 148 4.27 10.39 -10.18
N GLY A 149 4.70 10.34 -8.91
CA GLY A 149 4.56 11.47 -7.97
C GLY A 149 3.16 11.68 -7.40
N ILE A 150 2.23 10.76 -7.66
CA ILE A 150 0.84 10.83 -7.20
C ILE A 150 0.68 9.91 -6.00
N TRP A 151 0.12 10.46 -4.93
CA TRP A 151 -0.05 9.73 -3.68
C TRP A 151 -1.51 9.39 -3.48
N PRO A 152 -1.84 8.12 -3.14
CA PRO A 152 -3.19 7.79 -2.72
C PRO A 152 -3.58 8.63 -1.49
N PRO A 153 -4.83 9.10 -1.42
CA PRO A 153 -5.27 9.94 -0.32
C PRO A 153 -5.32 9.12 0.98
N ALA A 154 -4.97 9.72 2.12
CA ALA A 154 -4.85 9.03 3.40
C ALA A 154 -6.13 8.28 3.83
N TRP A 155 -7.31 8.78 3.45
CA TRP A 155 -8.59 8.14 3.77
C TRP A 155 -8.74 6.77 3.09
N LEU A 156 -8.08 6.53 1.95
CA LEU A 156 -8.17 5.27 1.22
C LEU A 156 -7.60 4.11 2.05
N TYR A 157 -6.52 4.34 2.80
CA TYR A 157 -5.93 3.33 3.68
C TYR A 157 -6.83 3.02 4.88
N GLN A 158 -7.59 4.01 5.37
CA GLN A 158 -8.58 3.81 6.42
C GLN A 158 -9.80 3.03 5.92
N ALA A 159 -10.36 3.46 4.78
CA ALA A 159 -11.51 2.81 4.16
C ALA A 159 -11.16 1.40 3.64
N GLY A 160 -9.94 1.20 3.14
CA GLY A 160 -9.40 -0.08 2.68
C GLY A 160 -9.07 -1.05 3.82
N LEU A 161 -9.28 -0.63 5.07
CA LEU A 161 -9.10 -1.40 6.32
C LEU A 161 -7.65 -1.80 6.64
N GLY A 162 -6.70 -1.57 5.73
CA GLY A 162 -5.33 -2.04 5.84
C GLY A 162 -5.20 -3.55 6.03
N TRP A 163 -3.97 -4.05 6.08
CA TRP A 163 -3.73 -5.49 6.24
C TRP A 163 -4.24 -6.01 7.59
N GLU A 164 -4.15 -5.20 8.64
CA GLU A 164 -4.54 -5.57 10.01
C GLU A 164 -6.02 -5.91 10.18
N VAL A 165 -6.94 -5.02 9.76
CA VAL A 165 -8.37 -5.14 10.01
C VAL A 165 -8.96 -6.10 9.00
N ARG A 166 -8.45 -6.15 7.76
CA ARG A 166 -8.80 -7.21 6.81
C ARG A 166 -8.51 -8.60 7.40
N LEU A 167 -7.32 -8.81 7.92
CA LEU A 167 -6.96 -10.10 8.55
C LEU A 167 -7.77 -10.36 9.81
N LEU A 168 -8.04 -9.36 10.65
CA LEU A 168 -8.93 -9.53 11.82
C LEU A 168 -10.34 -9.95 11.42
N VAL A 169 -10.94 -9.27 10.45
CA VAL A 169 -12.29 -9.58 9.94
C VAL A 169 -12.33 -11.01 9.40
N LEU A 170 -11.36 -11.39 8.57
CA LEU A 170 -11.29 -12.73 8.00
C LEU A 170 -10.99 -13.80 9.05
N GLY A 171 -10.07 -13.54 9.97
CA GLY A 171 -9.70 -14.48 11.04
C GLY A 171 -10.83 -14.72 12.02
N VAL A 172 -11.56 -13.67 12.44
CA VAL A 172 -12.73 -13.79 13.31
C VAL A 172 -13.86 -14.52 12.58
N ALA A 173 -14.09 -14.22 11.30
CA ALA A 173 -15.08 -14.91 10.50
C ALA A 173 -14.75 -16.40 10.34
N ALA A 174 -13.49 -16.74 10.05
CA ALA A 174 -13.03 -18.12 9.97
C ALA A 174 -13.19 -18.84 11.32
N ALA A 175 -12.76 -18.22 12.42
CA ALA A 175 -12.92 -18.79 13.75
C ALA A 175 -14.39 -19.04 14.14
N ALA A 176 -15.32 -18.32 13.54
CA ALA A 176 -16.76 -18.44 13.76
C ALA A 176 -17.49 -19.35 12.74
N GLY A 177 -16.82 -19.84 11.70
CA GLY A 177 -17.46 -20.63 10.62
C GLY A 177 -18.18 -19.79 9.56
N TRP A 178 -17.87 -18.50 9.42
CA TRP A 178 -18.53 -17.54 8.52
C TRP A 178 -17.59 -16.95 7.46
N LEU A 179 -16.44 -17.58 7.19
CA LEU A 179 -15.42 -16.99 6.32
C LEU A 179 -15.93 -16.67 4.92
N THR A 180 -16.62 -17.62 4.26
CA THR A 180 -17.05 -17.45 2.87
C THR A 180 -17.94 -16.21 2.65
N PRO A 181 -19.08 -16.03 3.36
CA PRO A 181 -19.92 -14.84 3.16
C PRO A 181 -19.20 -13.55 3.53
N VAL A 182 -18.38 -13.55 4.59
CA VAL A 182 -17.61 -12.35 5.00
C VAL A 182 -16.57 -11.99 3.95
N ALA A 183 -15.83 -12.97 3.42
CA ALA A 183 -14.87 -12.77 2.35
C ALA A 183 -15.57 -12.23 1.09
N ALA A 184 -16.75 -12.74 0.73
CA ALA A 184 -17.51 -12.24 -0.42
C ALA A 184 -17.87 -10.76 -0.29
N VAL A 185 -18.39 -10.35 0.86
CA VAL A 185 -18.73 -8.94 1.14
C VAL A 185 -17.48 -8.07 1.15
N LEU A 186 -16.41 -8.52 1.82
CA LEU A 186 -15.16 -7.79 1.88
C LEU A 186 -14.53 -7.61 0.49
N THR A 187 -14.53 -8.65 -0.33
CA THR A 187 -14.04 -8.60 -1.71
C THR A 187 -14.83 -7.60 -2.54
N ALA A 188 -16.16 -7.67 -2.51
CA ALA A 188 -17.00 -6.74 -3.27
C ALA A 188 -16.77 -5.29 -2.83
N TYR A 189 -16.71 -5.04 -1.52
CA TYR A 189 -16.44 -3.73 -0.95
C TYR A 189 -15.09 -3.17 -1.40
N LEU A 190 -14.01 -3.94 -1.23
CA LEU A 190 -12.66 -3.51 -1.59
C LEU A 190 -12.49 -3.32 -3.10
N LEU A 191 -13.10 -4.20 -3.90
CA LEU A 191 -13.03 -4.12 -5.35
C LEU A 191 -13.64 -2.81 -5.85
N VAL A 192 -14.83 -2.47 -5.36
CA VAL A 192 -15.52 -1.21 -5.70
C VAL A 192 -14.70 -0.01 -5.22
N LEU A 193 -14.24 -0.03 -3.96
CA LEU A 193 -13.47 1.04 -3.36
C LEU A 193 -12.18 1.35 -4.16
N PHE A 194 -11.36 0.33 -4.41
CA PHE A 194 -10.08 0.50 -5.09
C PHE A 194 -10.23 0.78 -6.58
N ALA A 195 -11.22 0.19 -7.25
CA ALA A 195 -11.49 0.49 -8.65
C ALA A 195 -11.92 1.95 -8.85
N ILE A 196 -12.85 2.46 -8.03
CA ILE A 196 -13.30 3.84 -8.13
C ILE A 196 -12.15 4.80 -7.87
N GLU A 197 -11.37 4.59 -6.80
CA GLU A 197 -10.27 5.50 -6.47
C GLU A 197 -9.16 5.46 -7.52
N SER A 198 -8.79 4.27 -8.03
CA SER A 198 -7.80 4.14 -9.09
C SER A 198 -8.25 4.84 -10.37
N ILE A 199 -9.45 4.53 -10.89
CA ILE A 199 -9.98 5.14 -12.12
C ILE A 199 -10.04 6.66 -11.99
N THR A 200 -10.61 7.17 -10.90
CA THR A 200 -10.75 8.61 -10.71
C THR A 200 -9.39 9.32 -10.62
N SER A 201 -8.39 8.68 -10.01
CA SER A 201 -7.05 9.23 -9.90
C SER A 201 -6.30 9.26 -11.23
N TRP A 202 -6.33 8.17 -12.01
CA TRP A 202 -5.69 8.12 -13.32
C TRP A 202 -6.34 9.07 -14.33
N VAL A 203 -7.68 9.19 -14.32
CA VAL A 203 -8.39 10.15 -15.17
C VAL A 203 -8.05 11.60 -14.80
N ARG A 204 -7.88 11.90 -13.51
CA ARG A 204 -7.47 13.25 -13.07
C ARG A 204 -6.04 13.58 -13.52
N LEU A 205 -5.13 12.61 -13.45
CA LEU A 205 -3.76 12.77 -13.93
C LEU A 205 -3.75 13.09 -15.43
N ASP A 206 -4.43 12.25 -16.22
CA ASP A 206 -4.48 12.39 -17.68
C ASP A 206 -4.97 13.77 -18.12
N LYS A 207 -6.04 14.26 -17.49
CA LYS A 207 -6.56 15.61 -17.72
C LYS A 207 -5.57 16.71 -17.34
N ALA A 208 -4.86 16.55 -16.22
CA ALA A 208 -3.87 17.52 -15.77
C ALA A 208 -2.67 17.58 -16.71
N SER A 209 -2.19 16.43 -17.21
CA SER A 209 -1.12 16.38 -18.21
C SER A 209 -1.55 16.99 -19.55
N ALA A 210 -2.78 16.72 -20.00
CA ALA A 210 -3.29 17.31 -21.24
C ALA A 210 -3.41 18.84 -21.14
N GLN A 211 -3.85 19.35 -19.99
CA GLN A 211 -3.92 20.80 -19.76
C GLN A 211 -2.53 21.44 -19.73
N ALA A 212 -1.58 20.83 -19.02
CA ALA A 212 -0.21 21.35 -18.95
C ALA A 212 0.47 21.39 -20.32
N GLN A 213 0.22 20.40 -21.18
CA GLN A 213 0.71 20.41 -22.55
C GLN A 213 0.07 21.54 -23.36
N ALA A 214 -1.25 21.70 -23.29
CA ALA A 214 -1.95 22.78 -23.99
C ALA A 214 -1.48 24.17 -23.54
N ASP A 215 -1.20 24.36 -22.25
CA ASP A 215 -0.67 25.62 -21.73
C ASP A 215 0.75 25.89 -22.27
N GLN A 216 1.61 24.86 -22.35
CA GLN A 216 2.94 24.97 -22.97
C GLN A 216 2.87 25.32 -24.46
N ASP A 217 1.97 24.67 -25.21
CA ASP A 217 1.78 24.95 -26.64
C ASP A 217 1.29 26.38 -26.88
N LEU A 218 0.54 26.98 -25.94
CA LEU A 218 0.11 28.37 -26.00
C LEU A 218 1.22 29.37 -25.63
N GLU A 219 2.15 28.96 -24.75
CA GLU A 219 3.28 29.80 -24.31
C GLU A 219 4.46 29.79 -25.30
N GLN A 220 4.57 28.78 -26.17
CA GLN A 220 5.60 28.73 -27.20
C GLN A 220 5.42 29.86 -28.24
N SER A 221 6.47 30.67 -28.41
CA SER A 221 6.49 31.71 -29.44
C SER A 221 6.56 31.09 -30.85
N PRO A 222 5.95 31.68 -31.89
CA PRO A 222 6.04 31.19 -33.27
C PRO A 222 7.47 30.97 -33.77
N GLU A 223 8.43 31.74 -33.24
CA GLU A 223 9.87 31.61 -33.56
C GLU A 223 10.50 30.36 -32.92
N GLU A 224 10.16 30.05 -31.66
CA GLU A 224 10.65 28.85 -30.96
C GLU A 224 10.06 27.57 -31.57
N ALA A 225 8.80 27.62 -32.00
CA ALA A 225 8.15 26.53 -32.75
C ALA A 225 8.80 26.32 -34.13
N ALA A 226 9.17 27.40 -34.83
CA ALA A 226 9.88 27.31 -36.11
C ALA A 226 11.32 26.78 -35.94
N GLU A 227 12.05 27.21 -34.92
CA GLU A 227 13.40 26.71 -34.62
C GLU A 227 13.40 25.22 -34.25
N GLN A 228 12.41 24.72 -33.51
CA GLN A 228 12.27 23.29 -33.21
C GLN A 228 12.05 22.46 -34.49
N VAL A 229 11.15 22.89 -35.37
CA VAL A 229 10.88 22.18 -36.64
C VAL A 229 12.11 22.19 -37.56
N THR A 230 12.86 23.30 -37.59
CA THR A 230 14.07 23.40 -38.42
C THR A 230 15.22 22.56 -37.86
N GLY A 231 15.37 22.52 -36.53
CA GLY A 231 16.38 21.70 -35.84
C GLY A 231 16.13 20.20 -35.94
N GLU A 232 14.87 19.75 -35.95
CA GLU A 232 14.53 18.33 -36.21
C GLU A 232 14.82 17.92 -37.67
N ALA A 233 14.67 18.83 -38.63
CA ALA A 233 14.96 18.57 -40.04
C ALA A 233 16.46 18.49 -40.37
N GLU A 234 17.33 19.15 -39.60
CA GLU A 234 18.79 19.07 -39.76
C GLU A 234 19.43 17.84 -39.08
N GLN A 235 18.69 17.16 -38.18
CA GLN A 235 19.18 15.97 -37.46
C GLN A 235 18.80 14.63 -38.13
N GLY A 236 18.04 14.64 -39.23
CA GLY A 236 17.68 13.47 -40.04
C GLY A 236 18.59 13.28 -41.25
#